data_AF-B7R588-F1
#
_entry.id   AF-B7R588-F1
#
_cell.length_a   1.000
_cell.length_b   1.000
_cell.length_c   1.000
_cell.angle_alpha   90.00
_cell.angle_beta   90.00
_cell.angle_gamma   90.00
#
_symmetry.space_group_name_H-M   'P 1'
#
loop_
_entity.id
_entity.type
_entity.pdbx_description
1 polymer ?
#
loop_
_entity_poly.entity_id
_entity_poly.type
_entity_poly.pdbx_seq_one_letter_code
_entity_poly.pdbx_strand_id
1 'polypeptide(L)'
;MGVDNSIYFVFDKKPEEVEDFLKREFEVDVRDREWDDPWIDYLKEKGLLGEDFQLVVSGELLFDPPLRTDEGETVSNADFYIYTVEGYTILEIHPVLRSRWWFVLSSEVIRLLKQFMKGEPLLICGYRDDTDLTKLGFEHNMSYLFINWLPEAIKTGKLETLPSALTAIRKELLDLENGLYELIERPGREEKEYVLVKSLGDYKILVAVKEIDLTDEECYLELLEDRAWFSLEIVGVIFKRIGRRIEDELLLKRAEEFFREQVGEDGH
;
A
#
# COMPACT_ATOMS: atom_id res chain seq x y z
N MET A 1 -15.84 -5.04 16.42
CA MET A 1 -14.47 -4.51 16.42
C MET A 1 -14.26 -3.90 15.05
N GLY A 2 -13.60 -2.74 14.96
CA GLY A 2 -13.28 -2.13 13.66
C GLY A 2 -12.23 -2.98 12.94
N VAL A 3 -12.21 -2.87 11.61
CA VAL A 3 -11.13 -3.39 10.76
C VAL A 3 -10.02 -2.34 10.75
N ASP A 4 -8.78 -2.77 10.95
CA ASP A 4 -7.60 -1.91 10.95
C ASP A 4 -7.00 -1.86 9.55
N ASN A 5 -6.71 -0.64 9.10
CA ASN A 5 -6.21 -0.33 7.77
C ASN A 5 -4.80 0.25 7.95
N SER A 6 -3.79 -0.45 7.44
CA SER A 6 -2.38 -0.11 7.66
C SER A 6 -1.70 0.12 6.32
N ILE A 7 -0.93 1.21 6.20
CA ILE A 7 -0.14 1.52 5.01
C ILE A 7 1.33 1.45 5.39
N TYR A 8 2.12 0.70 4.63
CA TYR A 8 3.54 0.47 4.87
C TYR A 8 4.38 1.17 3.82
N PHE A 9 5.51 1.71 4.27
CA PHE A 9 6.52 2.33 3.46
C PHE A 9 7.86 1.69 3.80
N VAL A 10 8.51 1.11 2.81
CA VAL A 10 9.80 0.42 2.96
C VAL A 10 10.91 1.37 2.57
N PHE A 11 11.87 1.65 3.46
CA PHE A 11 12.99 2.55 3.21
C PHE A 11 14.33 1.82 3.32
N ASP A 12 15.24 2.11 2.39
CA ASP A 12 16.68 1.83 2.54
C ASP A 12 17.37 3.05 3.18
N LYS A 13 16.92 3.36 4.40
CA LYS A 13 17.38 4.48 5.24
C LYS A 13 17.35 4.02 6.69
N LYS A 14 18.10 4.70 7.55
CA LYS A 14 18.02 4.43 8.99
C LYS A 14 16.72 4.96 9.60
N PRO A 15 16.26 4.40 10.74
CA PRO A 15 15.06 4.88 11.43
C PRO A 15 15.09 6.39 11.72
N GLU A 16 16.25 6.93 12.12
CA GLU A 16 16.38 8.34 12.46
C GLU A 16 16.18 9.25 11.23
N GLU A 17 16.62 8.80 10.05
CA GLU A 17 16.42 9.55 8.80
C GLU A 17 14.95 9.56 8.36
N VAL A 18 14.22 8.47 8.63
CA VAL A 18 12.78 8.37 8.38
C VAL A 18 12.01 9.25 9.37
N GLU A 19 12.39 9.24 10.65
CA GLU A 19 11.80 10.12 11.67
C GLU A 19 12.04 11.61 11.37
N ASP A 20 13.26 11.98 10.95
CA ASP A 20 13.59 13.34 10.53
C ASP A 20 12.78 13.77 9.30
N PHE A 21 12.53 12.85 8.37
CA PHE A 21 11.62 13.07 7.25
C PHE A 21 10.19 13.35 7.73
N LEU A 22 9.66 12.53 8.65
CA LEU A 22 8.31 12.73 9.19
C LEU A 22 8.17 14.10 9.85
N LYS A 23 9.11 14.47 10.73
CA LYS A 23 9.12 15.76 11.42
C LYS A 23 9.25 16.97 10.48
N ARG A 24 9.80 16.77 9.29
CA ARG A 24 9.93 17.83 8.27
C ARG A 24 8.66 18.01 7.46
N GLU A 25 7.97 16.92 7.12
CA GLU A 25 6.80 16.95 6.24
C GLU A 25 5.45 16.99 6.99
N PHE A 26 5.44 16.66 8.29
CA PHE A 26 4.24 16.54 9.11
C PHE A 26 4.46 17.14 10.51
N GLU A 27 3.37 17.50 11.18
CA GLU A 27 3.38 17.67 12.63
C GLU A 27 3.37 16.29 13.28
N VAL A 28 4.33 16.01 14.16
CA VAL A 28 4.59 14.68 14.72
C VAL A 28 4.72 14.74 16.23
N ASP A 29 4.02 13.86 16.94
CA ASP A 29 4.17 13.62 18.38
C ASP A 29 4.74 12.21 18.61
N VAL A 30 6.00 12.13 19.05
CA VAL A 30 6.72 10.87 19.26
C VAL A 30 6.44 10.33 20.66
N ARG A 31 6.13 9.03 20.75
CA ARG A 31 5.83 8.35 22.02
C ARG A 31 7.06 7.58 22.49
N ASP A 32 7.77 8.12 23.47
CA ASP A 32 8.87 7.42 24.14
C ASP A 32 8.34 6.30 25.05
N ARG A 33 8.47 5.05 24.62
CA ARG A 33 8.20 3.85 25.43
C ARG A 33 9.18 2.73 25.11
N GLU A 34 9.49 1.91 26.11
CA GLU A 34 10.08 0.59 25.87
C GLU A 34 9.02 -0.33 25.26
N TRP A 35 9.37 -0.98 24.15
CA TRP A 35 8.49 -1.89 23.42
C TRP A 35 8.86 -3.33 23.76
N ASP A 36 8.02 -3.94 24.59
CA ASP A 36 8.04 -5.37 24.87
C ASP A 36 6.73 -5.96 24.35
N ASP A 37 6.75 -6.48 23.10
CA ASP A 37 5.64 -7.21 22.52
C ASP A 37 5.97 -8.72 22.52
N PRO A 38 5.33 -9.50 23.39
CA PRO A 38 5.55 -10.95 23.48
C PRO A 38 5.34 -11.70 22.17
N TRP A 39 4.57 -11.16 21.23
CA TRP A 39 4.38 -11.78 19.92
C TRP A 39 5.61 -11.64 19.02
N ILE A 40 6.32 -10.52 19.07
CA ILE A 40 7.58 -10.35 18.33
C ILE A 40 8.59 -11.39 18.82
N ASP A 41 8.76 -11.49 20.14
CA ASP A 41 9.66 -12.47 20.75
C ASP A 41 9.26 -13.91 20.41
N TYR A 42 7.98 -14.24 20.52
CA TYR A 42 7.46 -15.55 20.14
C TYR A 42 7.76 -15.88 18.68
N LEU A 43 7.53 -14.96 17.74
CA LEU A 43 7.76 -15.22 16.32
C LEU A 43 9.26 -15.30 15.98
N LYS A 44 10.13 -14.54 16.66
CA LYS A 44 11.58 -14.69 16.58
C LYS A 44 12.04 -16.06 17.09
N GLU A 45 11.55 -16.51 18.24
CA GLU A 45 11.84 -17.85 18.77
C GLU A 45 11.41 -18.98 17.82
N LYS A 46 10.39 -18.74 16.99
CA LYS A 46 9.95 -19.66 15.93
C LYS A 46 10.77 -19.56 14.64
N GLY A 47 11.70 -18.61 14.54
CA GLY A 47 12.47 -18.34 13.32
C GLY A 47 11.64 -17.73 12.20
N LEU A 48 10.51 -17.09 12.53
CA LEU A 48 9.59 -16.49 11.57
C LEU A 48 9.82 -14.99 11.36
N LEU A 49 10.55 -14.35 12.27
CA LEU A 49 11.04 -12.98 12.13
C LEU A 49 12.56 -12.98 12.16
N GLY A 50 13.16 -12.01 11.47
CA GLY A 50 14.59 -11.74 11.58
C GLY A 50 14.96 -11.31 13.00
N GLU A 51 16.20 -11.61 13.42
CA GLU A 51 16.73 -11.20 14.73
C GLU A 51 16.69 -9.68 14.91
N ASP A 52 16.86 -8.93 13.81
CA ASP A 52 16.84 -7.47 13.76
C ASP A 52 15.43 -6.86 13.65
N PHE A 53 14.38 -7.70 13.60
CA PHE A 53 12.99 -7.24 13.62
C PHE A 53 12.69 -6.53 14.94
N GLN A 54 12.46 -5.22 14.92
CA GLN A 54 12.18 -4.49 16.16
C GLN A 54 11.33 -3.25 15.89
N LEU A 55 10.33 -3.00 16.73
CA LEU A 55 9.66 -1.70 16.81
C LEU A 55 10.56 -0.72 17.57
N VAL A 56 10.99 0.35 16.90
CA VAL A 56 11.96 1.31 17.44
C VAL A 56 11.37 2.68 17.78
N VAL A 57 10.35 3.12 17.04
CA VAL A 57 9.68 4.41 17.27
C VAL A 57 8.18 4.22 17.03
N SER A 58 7.34 4.93 17.79
CA SER A 58 5.95 5.14 17.41
C SER A 58 5.51 6.55 17.79
N GLY A 59 4.36 6.94 17.27
CA GLY A 59 3.80 8.23 17.58
C GLY A 59 2.51 8.49 16.83
N GLU A 60 2.18 9.75 16.71
CA GLU A 60 1.08 10.24 15.90
C GLU A 60 1.62 11.29 14.93
N LEU A 61 1.09 11.32 13.71
CA LEU A 61 1.32 12.38 12.75
C LEU A 61 -0.01 13.01 12.34
N LEU A 62 -0.01 14.33 12.13
CA LEU A 62 -1.17 15.08 11.67
C LEU A 62 -1.08 15.33 10.16
N PHE A 63 -2.21 15.17 9.48
CA PHE A 63 -2.38 15.50 8.08
C PHE A 63 -2.80 16.97 7.96
N ASP A 64 -1.96 17.78 7.29
CA ASP A 64 -2.28 19.16 6.95
C ASP A 64 -2.07 19.41 5.43
N PRO A 65 -3.15 19.62 4.65
CA PRO A 65 -4.55 19.57 5.07
C PRO A 65 -5.03 18.14 5.38
N PRO A 66 -6.06 17.97 6.23
CA PRO A 66 -6.72 16.69 6.47
C PRO A 66 -7.17 15.99 5.17
N LEU A 67 -7.20 14.67 5.18
CA LEU A 67 -7.70 13.87 4.05
C LEU A 67 -9.22 13.99 3.98
N ARG A 68 -9.76 14.30 2.80
CA ARG A 68 -11.20 14.43 2.57
C ARG A 68 -11.84 13.09 2.22
N THR A 69 -13.07 12.89 2.65
CA THR A 69 -13.89 11.74 2.27
C THR A 69 -14.98 12.13 1.26
N ASP A 70 -15.52 11.14 0.54
CA ASP A 70 -16.69 11.31 -0.33
C ASP A 70 -17.99 11.61 0.45
N GLU A 71 -18.05 11.24 1.74
CA GLU A 71 -19.12 11.59 2.67
C GLU A 71 -19.03 13.02 3.24
N GLY A 72 -17.98 13.79 2.88
CA GLY A 72 -17.78 15.17 3.35
C GLY A 72 -17.16 15.28 4.75
N GLU A 73 -16.66 14.17 5.30
CA GLU A 73 -15.88 14.12 6.54
C GLU A 73 -14.37 14.22 6.24
N THR A 74 -13.56 14.18 7.31
CA THR A 74 -12.09 14.19 7.17
C THR A 74 -11.40 13.20 8.10
N VAL A 75 -10.19 12.80 7.69
CA VAL A 75 -9.20 12.10 8.51
C VAL A 75 -8.02 13.03 8.71
N SER A 76 -7.78 13.44 9.96
CA SER A 76 -6.80 14.48 10.30
C SER A 76 -5.47 13.96 10.82
N ASN A 77 -5.36 12.68 11.15
CA ASN A 77 -4.18 12.10 11.78
C ASN A 77 -4.07 10.60 11.57
N ALA A 78 -2.88 10.06 11.83
CA ALA A 78 -2.57 8.64 11.85
C ALA A 78 -1.61 8.32 13.00
N ASP A 79 -1.81 7.17 13.64
CA ASP A 79 -0.73 6.57 14.44
C ASP A 79 0.36 6.09 13.46
N PHE A 80 1.62 6.17 13.86
CA PHE A 80 2.71 5.57 13.09
C PHE A 80 3.61 4.70 13.96
N TYR A 81 4.23 3.71 13.32
CA TYR A 81 5.20 2.79 13.91
C TYR A 81 6.38 2.64 12.96
N ILE A 82 7.60 2.67 13.49
CA ILE A 82 8.83 2.46 12.72
C ILE A 82 9.48 1.17 13.20
N TYR A 83 9.68 0.24 12.28
CA TYR A 83 10.36 -1.03 12.51
C TYR A 83 11.71 -1.07 11.80
N THR A 84 12.69 -1.75 12.39
CA THR A 84 13.88 -2.23 11.69
C THR A 84 13.63 -3.67 11.23
N VAL A 85 13.93 -4.00 9.97
CA VAL A 85 13.68 -5.33 9.39
C VAL A 85 14.69 -5.63 8.28
N GLU A 86 15.52 -6.67 8.43
CA GLU A 86 16.57 -7.07 7.49
C GLU A 86 17.46 -5.92 6.95
N GLY A 87 17.81 -4.96 7.81
CA GLY A 87 18.57 -3.76 7.44
C GLY A 87 17.77 -2.65 6.73
N TYR A 88 16.47 -2.82 6.55
CA TYR A 88 15.54 -1.79 6.06
C TYR A 88 14.78 -1.15 7.23
N THR A 89 14.23 0.04 6.97
CA THR A 89 13.28 0.69 7.87
C THR A 89 11.88 0.59 7.29
N ILE A 90 10.93 0.05 8.07
CA ILE A 90 9.51 0.00 7.69
C ILE A 90 8.76 1.04 8.51
N LEU A 91 8.17 2.03 7.84
CA LEU A 91 7.17 2.90 8.43
C LEU A 91 5.80 2.29 8.18
N GLU A 92 5.03 2.10 9.23
CA GLU A 92 3.62 1.76 9.18
C GLU A 92 2.82 2.97 9.65
N ILE A 93 1.77 3.36 8.91
CA ILE A 93 0.79 4.34 9.37
C ILE A 93 -0.58 3.69 9.47
N HIS A 94 -1.32 4.05 10.51
CA HIS A 94 -2.68 3.63 10.79
C HIS A 94 -3.57 4.87 10.89
N PRO A 95 -4.32 5.20 9.83
CA PRO A 95 -5.24 6.33 9.85
C PRO A 95 -6.21 6.24 11.04
N VAL A 96 -6.26 7.30 11.84
CA VAL A 96 -7.18 7.40 12.99
C VAL A 96 -8.59 7.66 12.45
N LEU A 97 -9.60 7.08 13.10
CA LEU A 97 -10.96 6.87 12.57
C LEU A 97 -11.00 5.80 11.47
N ARG A 98 -10.61 4.59 11.87
CA ARG A 98 -10.44 3.41 11.02
C ARG A 98 -11.61 3.10 10.08
N SER A 99 -12.84 3.34 10.53
CA SER A 99 -14.06 3.15 9.71
C SER A 99 -14.22 4.16 8.58
N ARG A 100 -13.49 5.28 8.61
CA ARG A 100 -13.56 6.34 7.61
C ARG A 100 -12.56 6.18 6.48
N TRP A 101 -11.55 5.34 6.67
CA TRP A 101 -10.50 5.14 5.68
C TRP A 101 -11.06 4.79 4.31
N TRP A 102 -12.07 3.91 4.27
CA TRP A 102 -12.72 3.41 3.05
C TRP A 102 -13.45 4.49 2.24
N PHE A 103 -13.67 5.66 2.82
CA PHE A 103 -14.34 6.79 2.19
C PHE A 103 -13.36 7.88 1.76
N VAL A 104 -12.06 7.71 2.05
CA VAL A 104 -11.03 8.69 1.66
C VAL A 104 -10.94 8.73 0.14
N LEU A 105 -11.06 9.93 -0.43
CA LEU A 105 -11.03 10.13 -1.87
C LEU A 105 -9.71 9.62 -2.47
N SER A 106 -9.77 8.97 -3.64
CA SER A 106 -8.61 8.46 -4.36
C SER A 106 -7.57 9.54 -4.67
N SER A 107 -8.01 10.76 -4.98
CA SER A 107 -7.13 11.93 -5.12
C SER A 107 -6.38 12.28 -3.83
N GLU A 108 -7.02 12.14 -2.67
CA GLU A 108 -6.40 12.35 -1.36
C GLU A 108 -5.40 11.25 -1.02
N VAL A 109 -5.68 10.00 -1.40
CA VAL A 109 -4.72 8.88 -1.29
C VAL A 109 -3.49 9.17 -2.14
N ILE A 110 -3.65 9.58 -3.41
CA ILE A 110 -2.50 9.93 -4.27
C ILE A 110 -1.72 11.13 -3.73
N ARG A 111 -2.41 12.17 -3.24
CA ARG A 111 -1.77 13.32 -2.59
C ARG A 111 -0.93 12.90 -1.39
N LEU A 112 -1.47 12.02 -0.54
CA LEU A 112 -0.77 11.46 0.61
C LEU A 112 0.46 10.66 0.18
N LEU A 113 0.31 9.76 -0.80
CA LEU A 113 1.41 8.98 -1.36
C LEU A 113 2.51 9.89 -1.91
N LYS A 114 2.17 10.94 -2.66
CA LYS A 114 3.13 11.94 -3.17
C LYS A 114 3.90 12.63 -2.04
N GLN A 115 3.25 12.94 -0.92
CA GLN A 115 3.92 13.51 0.24
C GLN A 115 4.94 12.54 0.84
N PHE A 116 4.56 11.27 1.00
CA PHE A 116 5.48 10.22 1.48
C PHE A 116 6.61 9.87 0.50
N MET A 117 6.36 9.98 -0.81
CA MET A 117 7.38 9.77 -1.85
C MET A 117 8.56 10.74 -1.74
N LYS A 118 8.40 11.92 -1.10
CA LYS A 118 9.52 12.83 -0.80
C LYS A 118 10.52 12.25 0.19
N GLY A 119 10.10 11.28 1.01
CA GLY A 119 10.97 10.50 1.89
C GLY A 119 11.77 9.43 1.13
N GLU A 120 11.45 9.23 -0.15
CA GLU A 120 12.03 8.22 -1.03
C GLU A 120 11.88 6.76 -0.55
N PRO A 121 10.68 6.31 -0.12
CA PRO A 121 10.45 4.89 0.13
C PRO A 121 10.68 4.09 -1.15
N LEU A 122 11.19 2.87 -1.03
CA LEU A 122 11.36 1.91 -2.12
C LEU A 122 10.02 1.32 -2.58
N LEU A 123 9.16 1.00 -1.62
CA LEU A 123 7.85 0.37 -1.81
C LEU A 123 6.84 1.02 -0.86
N ILE A 124 5.61 1.24 -1.35
CA ILE A 124 4.45 1.65 -0.58
C ILE A 124 3.30 0.69 -0.90
N CYS A 125 2.72 0.10 0.13
CA CYS A 125 1.61 -0.84 0.01
C CYS A 125 0.76 -0.79 1.28
N GLY A 126 -0.27 -1.61 1.38
CA GLY A 126 -1.06 -1.69 2.61
C GLY A 126 -1.52 -3.09 2.94
N TYR A 127 -2.15 -3.17 4.12
CA TYR A 127 -2.67 -4.37 4.74
C TYR A 127 -3.96 -4.01 5.46
N ARG A 128 -4.86 -4.99 5.50
CA ARG A 128 -6.09 -4.92 6.27
C ARG A 128 -6.10 -6.08 7.25
N ASP A 129 -6.34 -5.82 8.53
CA ASP A 129 -6.12 -6.80 9.62
C ASP A 129 -7.05 -8.03 9.58
N ASP A 130 -8.18 -7.94 8.91
CA ASP A 130 -9.09 -9.04 8.63
C ASP A 130 -8.65 -9.93 7.45
N THR A 131 -7.55 -9.59 6.77
CA THR A 131 -6.94 -10.41 5.73
C THR A 131 -6.30 -11.63 6.36
N ASP A 132 -6.72 -12.82 5.93
CA ASP A 132 -6.15 -14.08 6.38
C ASP A 132 -4.83 -14.39 5.64
N LEU A 133 -3.71 -14.00 6.25
CA LEU A 133 -2.37 -14.23 5.70
C LEU A 133 -2.05 -15.73 5.50
N THR A 134 -2.70 -16.64 6.23
CA THR A 134 -2.46 -18.08 6.04
C THR A 134 -2.93 -18.57 4.66
N LYS A 135 -3.98 -17.96 4.11
CA LYS A 135 -4.42 -18.21 2.72
C LYS A 135 -3.44 -17.69 1.68
N LEU A 136 -2.60 -16.74 2.05
CA LEU A 136 -1.53 -16.19 1.22
C LEU A 136 -0.21 -16.95 1.40
N GLY A 137 -0.18 -18.01 2.22
CA GLY A 137 0.96 -18.90 2.40
C GLY A 137 1.88 -18.53 3.57
N PHE A 138 1.48 -17.59 4.43
CA PHE A 138 2.17 -17.33 5.68
C PHE A 138 1.83 -18.40 6.73
N GLU A 139 2.75 -18.66 7.65
CA GLU A 139 2.54 -19.69 8.68
C GLU A 139 1.49 -19.30 9.72
N HIS A 140 1.37 -18.00 10.02
CA HIS A 140 0.39 -17.46 10.95
C HIS A 140 -0.35 -16.26 10.37
N ASN A 141 -1.54 -16.00 10.91
CA ASN A 141 -2.29 -14.78 10.60
C ASN A 141 -1.84 -13.63 11.52
N MET A 142 -0.65 -13.08 11.27
CA MET A 142 -0.01 -12.05 12.08
C MET A 142 0.63 -10.98 11.17
N SER A 143 0.30 -9.70 11.36
CA SER A 143 0.80 -8.59 10.54
C SER A 143 2.33 -8.49 10.54
N TYR A 144 2.99 -8.86 11.64
CA TYR A 144 4.46 -8.89 11.71
C TYR A 144 5.11 -9.76 10.64
N LEU A 145 4.45 -10.85 10.21
CA LEU A 145 4.97 -11.67 9.12
C LEU A 145 4.88 -10.96 7.77
N PHE A 146 3.82 -10.16 7.56
CA PHE A 146 3.71 -9.32 6.36
C PHE A 146 4.82 -8.26 6.36
N ILE A 147 5.03 -7.57 7.49
CA ILE A 147 6.11 -6.57 7.67
C ILE A 147 7.48 -7.20 7.41
N ASN A 148 7.74 -8.40 7.94
CA ASN A 148 9.00 -9.13 7.74
C ASN A 148 9.25 -9.50 6.28
N TRP A 149 8.18 -9.75 5.51
CA TRP A 149 8.28 -10.12 4.10
C TRP A 149 8.54 -8.90 3.18
N LEU A 150 8.18 -7.68 3.58
CA LEU A 150 8.30 -6.49 2.71
C LEU A 150 9.74 -6.24 2.19
N PRO A 151 10.81 -6.37 3.00
CA PRO A 151 12.18 -6.33 2.48
C PRO A 151 12.47 -7.38 1.40
N GLU A 152 11.98 -8.61 1.56
CA GLU A 152 12.21 -9.67 0.59
C GLU A 152 11.60 -9.32 -0.78
N ALA A 153 10.44 -8.66 -0.78
CA ALA A 153 9.74 -8.23 -1.99
C ALA A 153 10.55 -7.25 -2.86
N ILE A 154 11.49 -6.51 -2.25
CA ILE A 154 12.34 -5.52 -2.96
C ILE A 154 13.79 -5.99 -3.15
N LYS A 155 14.27 -6.99 -2.38
CA LYS A 155 15.67 -7.43 -2.31
C LYS A 155 16.24 -7.93 -3.63
N THR A 156 15.41 -8.50 -4.49
CA THR A 156 15.81 -9.01 -5.82
C THR A 156 15.86 -7.91 -6.88
N GLY A 157 15.54 -6.65 -6.52
CA GLY A 157 15.48 -5.52 -7.45
C GLY A 157 14.32 -5.59 -8.45
N LYS A 158 13.41 -6.56 -8.29
CA LYS A 158 12.22 -6.73 -9.14
C LYS A 158 11.04 -7.16 -8.26
N LEU A 159 10.02 -6.30 -8.17
CA LEU A 159 8.77 -6.66 -7.52
C LEU A 159 8.03 -7.72 -8.36
N GLU A 160 8.15 -8.99 -7.97
CA GLU A 160 7.49 -10.10 -8.65
C GLU A 160 6.05 -10.32 -8.19
N THR A 161 5.81 -10.08 -6.90
CA THR A 161 4.51 -10.31 -6.24
C THR A 161 4.01 -8.97 -5.72
N LEU A 162 2.82 -8.59 -6.17
CA LEU A 162 2.16 -7.37 -5.78
C LEU A 162 1.50 -7.54 -4.40
N PRO A 163 1.93 -6.81 -3.36
CA PRO A 163 1.38 -6.97 -2.01
C PRO A 163 -0.09 -6.57 -1.92
N SER A 164 -0.40 -5.36 -2.37
CA SER A 164 -1.73 -4.76 -2.29
C SER A 164 -2.21 -4.28 -3.66
N ALA A 165 -3.52 -4.17 -3.77
CA ALA A 165 -4.21 -3.86 -5.01
C ALA A 165 -3.88 -2.45 -5.54
N LEU A 166 -3.59 -1.49 -4.66
CA LEU A 166 -2.82 -0.30 -4.97
C LEU A 166 -1.42 -0.40 -4.34
N THR A 167 -0.39 -0.32 -5.16
CA THR A 167 1.02 -0.34 -4.73
C THR A 167 1.78 0.78 -5.44
N ALA A 168 2.67 1.47 -4.73
CA ALA A 168 3.65 2.36 -5.35
C ALA A 168 5.06 1.81 -5.16
N ILE A 169 5.89 1.86 -6.20
CA ILE A 169 7.26 1.35 -6.16
C ILE A 169 8.20 2.25 -6.96
N ARG A 170 9.45 2.39 -6.50
CA ARG A 170 10.50 3.08 -7.25
C ARG A 170 10.66 2.49 -8.65
N LYS A 171 10.74 3.34 -9.68
CA LYS A 171 10.79 2.90 -11.09
C LYS A 171 11.94 1.94 -11.37
N GLU A 172 13.09 2.13 -10.72
CA GLU A 172 14.27 1.29 -10.85
C GLU A 172 14.07 -0.15 -10.33
N LEU A 173 13.05 -0.39 -9.49
CA LEU A 173 12.71 -1.71 -8.95
C LEU A 173 11.58 -2.41 -9.72
N LEU A 174 11.05 -1.79 -10.77
CA LEU A 174 10.00 -2.37 -11.61
C LEU A 174 10.28 -2.10 -13.09
N ASP A 175 10.79 -3.14 -13.75
CA ASP A 175 11.12 -3.17 -15.18
C ASP A 175 9.86 -3.38 -16.05
N LEU A 176 8.88 -2.48 -15.90
CA LEU A 176 7.63 -2.45 -16.67
C LEU A 176 7.35 -1.04 -17.21
N GLU A 177 6.94 -0.98 -18.47
CA GLU A 177 6.41 0.24 -19.07
C GLU A 177 5.01 0.55 -18.54
N ASN A 178 4.55 1.79 -18.76
CA ASN A 178 3.16 2.11 -18.49
C ASN A 178 2.23 1.28 -19.40
N GLY A 179 1.16 0.74 -18.84
CA GLY A 179 0.23 -0.12 -19.57
C GLY A 179 -0.60 -0.98 -18.64
N LEU A 180 -1.43 -1.84 -19.22
CA LEU A 180 -2.26 -2.80 -18.51
C LEU A 180 -1.61 -4.19 -18.59
N TYR A 181 -1.58 -4.92 -17.48
CA TYR A 181 -0.97 -6.24 -17.38
C TYR A 181 -1.92 -7.22 -16.69
N GLU A 182 -1.79 -8.52 -16.97
CA GLU A 182 -2.53 -9.56 -16.25
C GLU A 182 -2.05 -9.67 -14.79
N LEU A 183 -2.96 -9.89 -13.85
CA LEU A 183 -2.64 -10.39 -12.52
C LEU A 183 -2.85 -11.90 -12.50
N ILE A 184 -1.77 -12.64 -12.28
CA ILE A 184 -1.79 -14.09 -12.25
C ILE A 184 -2.04 -14.55 -10.82
N GLU A 185 -3.19 -15.20 -10.61
CA GLU A 185 -3.52 -15.85 -9.34
C GLU A 185 -2.69 -17.12 -9.11
N ARG A 186 -2.59 -17.53 -7.84
CA ARG A 186 -2.23 -18.92 -7.52
C ARG A 186 -3.33 -19.85 -8.08
N PRO A 187 -3.00 -21.07 -8.55
CA PRO A 187 -3.96 -21.96 -9.18
C PRO A 187 -5.24 -22.18 -8.32
N GLY A 188 -6.43 -22.00 -8.91
CA GLY A 188 -7.72 -22.34 -8.27
C GLY A 188 -8.72 -21.20 -8.06
N ARG A 189 -8.47 -20.00 -8.58
CA ARG A 189 -9.44 -18.91 -8.69
C ARG A 189 -9.49 -18.45 -10.17
N GLU A 190 -10.71 -18.15 -10.63
CA GLU A 190 -11.05 -17.98 -12.05
C GLU A 190 -11.36 -16.51 -12.43
N GLU A 191 -11.32 -15.58 -11.46
CA GLU A 191 -11.56 -14.16 -11.76
C GLU A 191 -10.31 -13.57 -12.41
N LYS A 192 -10.47 -13.19 -13.69
CA LYS A 192 -9.44 -12.44 -14.39
C LYS A 192 -9.36 -11.03 -13.82
N GLU A 193 -8.18 -10.66 -13.39
CA GLU A 193 -7.84 -9.34 -12.91
C GLU A 193 -6.67 -8.78 -13.70
N TYR A 194 -6.63 -7.46 -13.78
CA TYR A 194 -5.58 -6.70 -14.42
C TYR A 194 -4.93 -5.76 -13.42
N VAL A 195 -3.74 -5.29 -13.75
CA VAL A 195 -3.06 -4.20 -13.06
C VAL A 195 -2.66 -3.14 -14.06
N LEU A 196 -3.14 -1.92 -13.83
CA LEU A 196 -2.70 -0.74 -14.56
C LEU A 196 -1.42 -0.22 -13.93
N VAL A 197 -0.37 -0.11 -14.72
CA VAL A 197 0.91 0.48 -14.34
C VAL A 197 1.01 1.89 -14.92
N LYS A 198 1.12 2.89 -14.06
CA LYS A 198 1.33 4.31 -14.45
C LYS A 198 2.57 4.86 -13.77
N SER A 199 3.21 5.83 -14.42
CA SER A 199 4.35 6.54 -13.82
C SER A 199 3.86 7.76 -13.06
N LEU A 200 4.41 8.00 -11.88
CA LEU A 200 4.15 9.19 -11.05
C LEU A 200 5.48 9.67 -10.46
N GLY A 201 6.04 10.78 -10.96
CA GLY A 201 7.38 11.23 -10.55
C GLY A 201 8.44 10.15 -10.79
N ASP A 202 9.21 9.76 -9.78
CA ASP A 202 10.20 8.66 -9.83
C ASP A 202 9.62 7.28 -9.46
N TYR A 203 8.29 7.18 -9.40
CA TYR A 203 7.57 5.97 -9.00
C TYR A 203 6.73 5.38 -10.13
N LYS A 204 6.42 4.10 -9.99
CA LYS A 204 5.32 3.41 -10.63
C LYS A 204 4.19 3.24 -9.63
N ILE A 205 2.98 3.59 -10.04
CA ILE A 205 1.74 3.27 -9.35
C ILE A 205 1.10 2.09 -10.07
N LEU A 206 0.77 1.06 -9.32
CA LEU A 206 0.11 -0.16 -9.79
C LEU A 206 -1.27 -0.20 -9.15
N VAL A 207 -2.32 -0.26 -9.97
CA VAL A 207 -3.71 -0.31 -9.52
C VAL A 207 -4.38 -1.54 -10.11
N ALA A 208 -4.84 -2.45 -9.26
CA ALA A 208 -5.59 -3.62 -9.68
C ALA A 208 -7.02 -3.24 -10.08
N VAL A 209 -7.58 -3.98 -11.02
CA VAL A 209 -8.96 -3.81 -11.49
C VAL A 209 -9.45 -5.14 -12.03
N LYS A 210 -10.71 -5.50 -11.76
CA LYS A 210 -11.25 -6.77 -12.28
C LYS A 210 -11.63 -6.62 -13.75
N GLU A 211 -11.59 -7.73 -14.49
CA GLU A 211 -12.02 -7.72 -15.89
C GLU A 211 -13.49 -7.29 -16.05
N ILE A 212 -14.36 -7.72 -15.13
CA ILE A 212 -15.78 -7.37 -15.18
C ILE A 212 -16.01 -5.86 -15.06
N ASP A 213 -15.24 -5.17 -14.20
CA ASP A 213 -15.33 -3.72 -14.00
C ASP A 213 -14.92 -2.93 -15.26
N LEU A 214 -14.14 -3.55 -16.16
CA LEU A 214 -13.73 -2.92 -17.42
C LEU A 214 -14.55 -3.37 -18.64
N THR A 215 -15.26 -4.50 -18.56
CA THR A 215 -15.94 -5.08 -19.72
C THR A 215 -17.44 -4.86 -19.68
N ASP A 216 -18.05 -4.90 -18.50
CA ASP A 216 -19.46 -4.58 -18.31
C ASP A 216 -19.67 -3.06 -18.21
N GLU A 217 -20.70 -2.53 -18.87
CA GLU A 217 -20.94 -1.08 -18.91
C GLU A 217 -21.45 -0.55 -17.56
N GLU A 218 -22.31 -1.30 -16.87
CA GLU A 218 -22.89 -0.88 -15.59
C GLU A 218 -21.79 -0.88 -14.52
N CYS A 219 -21.01 -1.96 -14.44
CA CYS A 219 -19.87 -2.03 -13.53
C CYS A 219 -18.81 -0.96 -13.85
N TYR A 220 -18.55 -0.67 -15.13
CA TYR A 220 -17.61 0.38 -15.51
C TYR A 220 -18.07 1.77 -15.08
N LEU A 221 -19.36 2.09 -15.22
CA LEU A 221 -19.90 3.37 -14.75
C LEU A 221 -19.84 3.49 -13.22
N GLU A 222 -20.18 2.42 -12.49
CA GLU A 222 -20.01 2.38 -11.03
C GLU A 222 -18.56 2.62 -10.61
N LEU A 223 -17.60 1.98 -11.31
CA LEU A 223 -16.16 2.15 -11.07
C LEU A 223 -15.69 3.61 -11.27
N LEU A 224 -16.28 4.34 -12.22
CA LEU A 224 -15.97 5.76 -12.44
C LEU A 224 -16.61 6.68 -11.38
N GLU A 225 -17.76 6.28 -10.83
CA GLU A 225 -18.49 7.05 -9.83
C GLU A 225 -17.93 6.89 -8.41
N ASP A 226 -17.32 5.74 -8.08
CA ASP A 226 -16.70 5.48 -6.78
C ASP A 226 -15.37 6.23 -6.64
N ARG A 227 -15.44 7.44 -6.07
CA ARG A 227 -14.27 8.32 -5.89
C ARG A 227 -13.35 7.90 -4.74
N ALA A 228 -13.69 6.88 -3.96
CA ALA A 228 -12.90 6.44 -2.81
C ALA A 228 -12.16 5.13 -3.07
N TRP A 229 -12.26 4.57 -4.28
CA TRP A 229 -11.73 3.26 -4.66
C TRP A 229 -10.29 3.00 -4.19
N PHE A 230 -9.36 3.94 -4.38
CA PHE A 230 -7.94 3.73 -4.06
C PHE A 230 -7.69 3.54 -2.55
N SER A 231 -8.57 4.05 -1.69
CA SER A 231 -8.45 3.84 -0.24
C SER A 231 -8.71 2.38 0.14
N LEU A 232 -9.63 1.70 -0.56
CA LEU A 232 -9.87 0.27 -0.43
C LEU A 232 -8.72 -0.54 -1.03
N GLU A 233 -8.28 -0.16 -2.24
CA GLU A 233 -7.28 -0.92 -2.97
C GLU A 233 -5.90 -0.93 -2.29
N ILE A 234 -5.50 0.17 -1.65
CA ILE A 234 -4.17 0.23 -1.02
C ILE A 234 -4.05 -0.72 0.17
N VAL A 235 -5.14 -0.98 0.89
CA VAL A 235 -5.16 -1.96 1.99
C VAL A 235 -5.65 -3.34 1.57
N GLY A 236 -6.18 -3.47 0.35
CA GLY A 236 -6.63 -4.73 -0.24
C GLY A 236 -5.44 -5.63 -0.61
N VAL A 237 -5.10 -6.59 0.25
CA VAL A 237 -4.00 -7.53 -0.02
C VAL A 237 -4.40 -8.51 -1.12
N ILE A 238 -3.60 -8.59 -2.18
CA ILE A 238 -3.87 -9.47 -3.34
C ILE A 238 -2.82 -10.57 -3.50
N PHE A 239 -1.55 -10.27 -3.21
CA PHE A 239 -0.43 -11.22 -3.30
C PHE A 239 -0.37 -11.99 -4.64
N LYS A 240 -0.55 -11.25 -5.76
CA LYS A 240 -0.59 -11.79 -7.13
C LYS A 240 0.68 -11.45 -7.90
N ARG A 241 1.04 -12.29 -8.89
CA ARG A 241 2.19 -12.00 -9.77
C ARG A 241 1.74 -11.18 -10.96
N ILE A 242 2.61 -10.28 -11.42
CA ILE A 242 2.36 -9.52 -12.65
C ILE A 242 2.72 -10.40 -13.86
N GLY A 243 1.75 -10.58 -14.74
CA GLY A 243 1.82 -11.39 -15.94
C GLY A 243 2.22 -10.59 -17.18
N ARG A 244 1.73 -11.04 -18.34
CA ARG A 244 1.97 -10.39 -19.62
C ARG A 244 1.19 -9.08 -19.75
N ARG A 245 1.68 -8.21 -20.64
CA ARG A 245 0.99 -6.99 -21.07
C ARG A 245 -0.30 -7.34 -21.85
N ILE A 246 -1.34 -6.57 -21.61
CA ILE A 246 -2.61 -6.59 -22.33
C ILE A 246 -2.55 -5.57 -23.48
N GLU A 247 -2.82 -6.05 -24.68
CA GLU A 247 -2.83 -5.24 -25.92
C GLU A 247 -4.26 -4.86 -26.36
N ASP A 248 -5.27 -5.19 -25.55
CA ASP A 248 -6.66 -4.81 -25.81
C ASP A 248 -6.84 -3.30 -25.61
N GLU A 249 -7.01 -2.57 -26.71
CA GLU A 249 -7.14 -1.10 -26.71
C GLU A 249 -8.35 -0.61 -25.91
N LEU A 250 -9.45 -1.36 -25.89
CA LEU A 250 -10.65 -0.97 -25.15
C LEU A 250 -10.41 -1.07 -23.65
N LEU A 251 -9.86 -2.21 -23.19
CA LEU A 251 -9.53 -2.41 -21.78
C LEU A 251 -8.51 -1.40 -21.29
N LEU A 252 -7.46 -1.16 -22.10
CA LEU A 252 -6.44 -0.17 -21.77
C LEU A 252 -7.05 1.23 -21.65
N LYS A 253 -7.88 1.64 -22.63
CA LYS A 253 -8.53 2.95 -22.60
C LYS A 253 -9.40 3.12 -21.36
N ARG A 254 -10.19 2.11 -21.01
CA ARG A 254 -11.07 2.14 -19.83
C ARG A 254 -10.30 2.20 -18.53
N ALA A 255 -9.24 1.40 -18.39
CA ALA A 255 -8.38 1.44 -17.22
C ALA A 255 -7.68 2.81 -17.08
N GLU A 256 -7.22 3.41 -18.18
CA GLU A 256 -6.60 4.74 -18.16
C GLU A 256 -7.59 5.86 -17.83
N GLU A 257 -8.81 5.78 -18.34
CA GLU A 257 -9.89 6.71 -18.01
C GLU A 257 -10.27 6.60 -16.54
N PHE A 258 -10.50 5.37 -16.04
CA PHE A 258 -10.71 5.10 -14.61
C PHE A 258 -9.62 5.75 -13.76
N PHE A 259 -8.34 5.46 -14.04
CA PHE A 259 -7.24 6.03 -13.26
C PHE A 259 -7.31 7.56 -13.25
N ARG A 260 -7.52 8.18 -14.41
CA ARG A 260 -7.59 9.65 -14.52
C ARG A 260 -8.75 10.24 -13.72
N GLU A 261 -9.93 9.62 -13.75
CA GLU A 261 -11.09 10.07 -12.96
C GLU A 261 -10.83 9.95 -11.44
N GLN A 262 -10.15 8.90 -11.01
CA GLN A 262 -9.81 8.69 -9.59
C GLN A 262 -8.81 9.72 -9.06
N VAL A 263 -7.78 10.04 -9.85
CA VAL A 263 -6.66 10.87 -9.39
C VAL A 263 -6.81 12.35 -9.71
N GLY A 264 -7.64 12.72 -10.69
CA GLY A 264 -7.80 14.12 -11.13
C GLY A 264 -6.48 14.78 -11.52
N GLU A 265 -6.29 16.05 -11.11
CA GLU A 265 -5.05 16.81 -11.38
C GLU A 265 -3.81 16.20 -10.69
N ASP A 266 -4.00 15.41 -9.62
CA ASP A 266 -2.93 14.76 -8.89
C ASP A 266 -2.34 13.54 -9.63
N GLY A 267 -2.87 13.17 -10.81
CA GLY A 267 -2.35 12.09 -11.65
C GLY A 267 -1.11 12.41 -12.48
N HIS A 268 -0.64 13.67 -12.45
CA HIS A 268 0.50 14.16 -13.22
C HIS A 268 1.80 14.25 -12.42
#